data_AF-A0A2Z6QR98-F1
#
_entry.id   AF-A0A2Z6QR98-F1
#
_cell.length_a   1.000
_cell.length_b   1.000
_cell.length_c   1.000
_cell.angle_alpha   90.00
_cell.angle_beta   90.00
_cell.angle_gamma   90.00
#
_symmetry.space_group_name_H-M   'P 1'
#
loop_
_entity.id
_entity.type
_entity.pdbx_description
1 polymer ?
#
loop_
_entity_poly.entity_id
_entity_poly.type
_entity_poly.pdbx_seq_one_letter_code
_entity_poly.pdbx_strand_id
1 'polypeptide(L)'
;MATTNLIANVNRGLDRIENHIRGVGTPMQNPANVIDGIRGSLNTIRVTLQNITAERDQYQNILNDTNNRERDYGNQLRDSRNQNLRFQRLLDESRVRVERTVRERDNAQGERDLAILAYNNEKKESCHWHFSYQDKDRRVNELLQEYFAF
;
A
#
# COMPACT_ATOMS: atom_id res chain seq x y z
N MET A 1 -6.62 -36.93 -1.68
CA MET A 1 -6.69 -38.32 -2.19
C MET A 1 -6.54 -39.39 -1.10
N ALA A 2 -5.97 -39.11 0.08
CA ALA A 2 -5.78 -40.12 1.13
C ALA A 2 -7.06 -40.50 1.90
N THR A 3 -7.88 -39.51 2.29
CA THR A 3 -9.09 -39.73 3.11
C THR A 3 -10.18 -40.57 2.43
N THR A 4 -10.38 -40.41 1.12
CA THR A 4 -11.36 -41.21 0.34
C THR A 4 -11.00 -42.70 0.34
N ASN A 5 -9.70 -43.02 0.30
CA ASN A 5 -9.22 -44.41 0.35
C ASN A 5 -9.43 -45.03 1.74
N LEU A 6 -9.27 -44.23 2.80
CA LEU A 6 -9.53 -44.67 4.17
C LEU A 6 -11.02 -44.97 4.39
N ILE A 7 -11.92 -44.11 3.93
CA ILE A 7 -13.37 -44.35 4.01
C ILE A 7 -13.77 -45.63 3.25
N ALA A 8 -13.22 -45.83 2.05
CA ALA A 8 -13.46 -47.05 1.29
C ALA A 8 -13.00 -48.33 2.03
N ASN A 9 -11.91 -48.25 2.79
CA ASN A 9 -11.41 -49.37 3.59
C ASN A 9 -12.29 -49.67 4.80
N VAL A 10 -12.85 -48.63 5.45
CA VAL A 10 -13.86 -48.82 6.51
C VAL A 10 -15.08 -49.54 5.95
N ASN A 11 -15.62 -49.05 4.83
CA ASN A 11 -16.80 -49.66 4.19
C ASN A 11 -16.56 -51.13 3.83
N ARG A 12 -15.42 -51.47 3.23
CA ARG A 12 -15.05 -52.87 2.96
C ARG A 12 -14.97 -53.74 4.21
N GLY A 13 -14.49 -53.17 5.33
CA GLY A 13 -14.45 -53.87 6.61
C GLY A 13 -15.86 -54.14 7.16
N LEU A 14 -16.77 -53.17 7.02
CA LEU A 14 -18.17 -53.30 7.41
C LEU A 14 -18.91 -54.33 6.54
N ASP A 15 -18.74 -54.28 5.22
CA ASP A 15 -19.32 -55.25 4.28
C ASP A 15 -18.87 -56.68 4.62
N ARG A 16 -17.60 -56.86 4.99
CA ARG A 16 -17.08 -58.16 5.45
C ARG A 16 -17.80 -58.60 6.72
N ILE A 17 -17.92 -57.73 7.72
CA ILE A 17 -18.62 -58.05 8.98
C ILE A 17 -20.08 -58.41 8.70
N GLU A 18 -20.77 -57.66 7.86
CA GLU A 18 -22.17 -57.93 7.48
C GLU A 18 -22.31 -59.32 6.85
N ASN A 19 -21.42 -59.67 5.91
CA ASN A 19 -21.41 -60.98 5.27
C ASN A 19 -21.16 -62.14 6.26
N HIS A 20 -20.34 -61.92 7.29
CA HIS A 20 -20.12 -62.89 8.37
C HIS A 20 -21.38 -63.09 9.25
N ILE A 21 -22.23 -62.07 9.36
CA ILE A 21 -23.41 -62.07 10.24
C ILE A 21 -24.67 -62.61 9.54
N ARG A 22 -24.86 -62.36 8.24
CA ARG A 22 -26.10 -62.66 7.49
C ARG A 22 -26.56 -64.14 7.45
N GLY A 23 -25.79 -65.09 8.00
CA GLY A 23 -26.12 -66.52 8.08
C GLY A 23 -27.04 -66.95 9.24
N VAL A 24 -27.87 -66.07 9.82
CA VAL A 24 -28.62 -66.31 11.09
C VAL A 24 -29.81 -67.31 10.98
N GLY A 25 -30.00 -67.97 9.85
CA GLY A 25 -31.10 -68.95 9.64
C GLY A 25 -30.68 -70.42 9.65
N THR A 26 -29.37 -70.71 9.64
CA THR A 26 -28.81 -72.06 9.57
C THR A 26 -27.77 -72.25 10.68
N PRO A 27 -27.55 -73.48 11.20
CA PRO A 27 -26.45 -73.72 12.14
C PRO A 27 -25.13 -73.24 11.53
N MET A 28 -24.47 -72.28 12.19
CA MET A 28 -23.19 -71.74 11.73
C MET A 28 -22.18 -72.89 11.62
N GLN A 29 -21.71 -73.17 10.41
CA GLN A 29 -20.83 -74.31 10.14
C GLN A 29 -19.41 -74.16 10.71
N ASN A 30 -19.00 -72.97 11.17
CA ASN A 30 -17.73 -72.77 11.87
C ASN A 30 -17.70 -71.43 12.63
N PRO A 31 -18.22 -71.36 13.86
CA PRO A 31 -18.32 -70.10 14.60
C PRO A 31 -16.98 -69.47 14.94
N ALA A 32 -15.93 -70.25 15.16
CA ALA A 32 -14.59 -69.74 15.47
C ALA A 32 -14.03 -68.92 14.29
N ASN A 33 -14.10 -69.45 13.08
CA ASN A 33 -13.61 -68.75 11.87
C ASN A 33 -14.37 -67.44 11.61
N VAL A 34 -15.68 -67.44 11.87
CA VAL A 34 -16.51 -66.24 11.71
C VAL A 34 -16.11 -65.15 12.71
N ILE A 35 -15.89 -65.53 13.97
CA ILE A 35 -15.43 -64.60 15.01
C ILE A 35 -14.04 -64.04 14.67
N ASP A 36 -13.12 -64.86 14.18
CA ASP A 36 -11.78 -64.40 13.78
C ASP A 36 -11.83 -63.45 12.57
N GLY A 37 -12.69 -63.72 11.59
CA GLY A 37 -12.93 -62.84 10.44
C GLY A 37 -13.51 -61.48 10.82
N ILE A 38 -14.48 -61.45 11.75
CA ILE A 38 -15.03 -60.22 12.32
C ILE A 38 -13.93 -59.46 13.08
N ARG A 39 -13.14 -60.15 13.90
CA ARG A 39 -12.03 -59.53 14.66
C ARG A 39 -10.99 -58.90 13.74
N GLY A 40 -10.61 -59.58 12.65
CA GLY A 40 -9.67 -59.05 11.65
C GLY A 40 -10.23 -57.80 10.94
N SER A 41 -11.53 -57.81 10.62
CA SER A 41 -12.20 -56.67 9.98
C SER A 41 -12.31 -55.47 10.92
N LEU A 42 -12.65 -55.69 12.19
CA LEU A 42 -12.66 -54.65 13.23
C LEU A 42 -11.27 -54.05 13.46
N ASN A 43 -10.22 -54.86 13.48
CA ASN A 43 -8.84 -54.37 13.57
C ASN A 43 -8.47 -53.47 12.39
N THR A 44 -8.88 -53.84 11.17
CA THR A 44 -8.65 -53.03 9.96
C THR A 44 -9.35 -51.67 10.05
N ILE A 45 -10.62 -51.67 10.48
CA ILE A 45 -11.39 -50.44 10.69
C ILE A 45 -10.72 -49.56 11.74
N ARG A 46 -10.29 -50.15 12.87
CA ARG A 46 -9.62 -49.42 13.96
C ARG A 46 -8.37 -48.69 13.49
N VAL A 47 -7.48 -49.37 12.78
CA VAL A 47 -6.25 -48.76 12.24
C VAL A 47 -6.59 -47.64 11.25
N THR A 48 -7.60 -47.86 10.41
CA THR A 48 -8.04 -46.86 9.43
C THR A 48 -8.57 -45.60 10.12
N LEU A 49 -9.34 -45.74 11.20
CA LEU A 49 -9.82 -44.61 12.00
C LEU A 49 -8.70 -43.84 12.71
N GLN A 50 -7.67 -44.55 13.20
CA GLN A 50 -6.47 -43.90 13.76
C GLN A 50 -5.78 -43.04 12.71
N ASN A 51 -5.63 -43.54 11.48
CA ASN A 51 -5.04 -42.78 10.38
C ASN A 51 -5.88 -41.55 9.99
N ILE A 52 -7.21 -41.70 9.91
CA ILE A 52 -8.13 -40.56 9.65
C ILE A 52 -7.97 -39.49 10.73
N THR A 53 -7.86 -39.88 11.99
CA THR A 53 -7.68 -38.94 13.11
C THR A 53 -6.37 -38.17 12.98
N ALA A 54 -5.28 -38.86 12.65
CA ALA A 54 -3.97 -38.24 12.42
C ALA A 54 -4.00 -37.27 11.22
N GLU A 55 -4.63 -37.66 10.10
CA GLU A 55 -4.82 -36.77 8.94
C GLU A 55 -5.63 -35.53 9.31
N ARG A 56 -6.71 -35.70 10.08
CA ARG A 56 -7.53 -34.58 10.58
C ARG A 56 -6.70 -33.60 11.40
N ASP A 57 -5.87 -34.10 12.32
CA ASP A 57 -5.01 -33.26 13.14
C ASP A 57 -3.98 -32.49 12.30
N GLN A 58 -3.43 -33.12 11.26
CA GLN A 58 -2.54 -32.45 10.30
C GLN A 58 -3.26 -31.34 9.53
N TYR A 59 -4.46 -31.60 9.01
CA TYR A 59 -5.25 -30.57 8.33
C TYR A 59 -5.60 -29.41 9.25
N GLN A 60 -5.91 -29.69 10.51
CA GLN A 60 -6.17 -28.63 11.51
C GLN A 60 -4.93 -27.75 11.72
N ASN A 61 -3.73 -28.34 11.77
CA ASN A 61 -2.48 -27.58 11.90
C ASN A 61 -2.20 -26.70 10.69
N ILE A 62 -2.39 -27.22 9.47
CA ILE A 62 -2.24 -26.43 8.23
C ILE A 62 -3.24 -25.27 8.20
N LEU A 63 -4.48 -25.50 8.63
CA LEU A 63 -5.50 -24.46 8.69
C LEU A 63 -5.08 -23.35 9.66
N ASN A 64 -4.59 -23.73 10.85
CA ASN A 64 -4.13 -22.78 11.86
C ASN A 64 -2.93 -21.96 11.37
N ASP A 65 -1.94 -22.58 10.72
CA ASP A 65 -0.80 -21.88 10.12
C ASP A 65 -1.25 -20.91 9.04
N THR A 66 -2.14 -21.34 8.16
CA THR A 66 -2.71 -20.50 7.09
C THR A 66 -3.42 -19.27 7.65
N ASN A 67 -4.26 -19.45 8.68
CA ASN A 67 -4.98 -18.35 9.34
C ASN A 67 -4.02 -17.36 10.02
N ASN A 68 -2.92 -17.85 10.60
CA ASN A 68 -1.91 -16.98 11.21
C ASN A 68 -1.20 -16.14 10.15
N ARG A 69 -0.82 -16.75 9.01
CA ARG A 69 -0.21 -16.02 7.88
C ARG A 69 -1.15 -14.99 7.29
N GLU A 70 -2.42 -15.32 7.14
CA GLU A 70 -3.45 -14.39 6.63
C GLU A 70 -3.59 -13.17 7.55
N ARG A 71 -3.63 -13.38 8.87
CA ARG A 71 -3.62 -12.30 9.85
C ARG A 71 -2.36 -11.43 9.75
N ASP A 72 -1.18 -12.04 9.61
CA ASP A 72 0.09 -11.31 9.51
C ASP A 72 0.15 -10.47 8.23
N TYR A 73 -0.25 -11.03 7.09
CA TYR A 73 -0.36 -10.25 5.84
C TYR A 73 -1.39 -9.13 5.95
N GLY A 74 -2.52 -9.36 6.62
CA GLY A 74 -3.51 -8.32 6.92
C GLY A 74 -2.91 -7.15 7.72
N ASN A 75 -2.10 -7.46 8.73
CA ASN A 75 -1.39 -6.45 9.52
C ASN A 75 -0.36 -5.68 8.67
N GLN A 76 0.47 -6.38 7.89
CA GLN A 76 1.46 -5.75 7.01
C GLN A 76 0.80 -4.82 5.98
N LEU A 77 -0.33 -5.23 5.40
CA LEU A 77 -1.08 -4.41 4.46
C LEU A 77 -1.62 -3.15 5.12
N ARG A 78 -2.13 -3.26 6.35
CA ARG A 78 -2.59 -2.11 7.12
C ARG A 78 -1.45 -1.13 7.41
N ASP A 79 -0.28 -1.64 7.79
CA ASP A 79 0.88 -0.81 8.09
C ASP A 79 1.40 -0.11 6.83
N SER A 80 1.49 -0.81 5.70
CA SER A 80 1.85 -0.23 4.41
C SER A 80 0.86 0.85 3.96
N ARG A 81 -0.45 0.63 4.13
CA ARG A 81 -1.47 1.66 3.87
C ARG A 81 -1.28 2.90 4.74
N ASN A 82 -0.98 2.71 6.03
CA ASN A 82 -0.72 3.82 6.94
C ASN A 82 0.53 4.62 6.55
N GLN A 83 1.60 3.93 6.12
CA GLN A 83 2.79 4.59 5.59
C GLN A 83 2.49 5.38 4.32
N ASN A 84 1.72 4.80 3.39
CA ASN A 84 1.33 5.47 2.15
C ASN A 84 0.50 6.73 2.42
N LEU A 85 -0.45 6.67 3.36
CA LEU A 85 -1.20 7.86 3.79
C LEU A 85 -0.30 8.95 4.39
N ARG A 86 0.76 8.57 5.12
CA ARG A 86 1.75 9.54 5.61
C ARG A 86 2.53 10.17 4.48
N PHE A 87 2.98 9.38 3.50
CA PHE A 87 3.68 9.91 2.33
C PHE A 87 2.81 10.84 1.48
N GLN A 88 1.53 10.51 1.30
CA GLN A 88 0.57 11.39 0.62
C GLN A 88 0.47 12.75 1.31
N ARG A 89 0.31 12.79 2.63
CA ARG A 89 0.29 14.06 3.38
C ARG A 89 1.56 14.87 3.19
N LEU A 90 2.73 14.23 3.23
CA LEU A 90 4.01 14.91 3.01
C LEU A 90 4.12 15.48 1.58
N LEU A 91 3.60 14.76 0.58
CA LEU A 91 3.54 15.25 -0.80
C LEU A 91 2.61 16.45 -0.93
N ASP A 92 1.44 16.42 -0.30
CA ASP A 92 0.49 17.53 -0.30
C ASP A 92 1.10 18.76 0.39
N GLU A 93 1.75 18.58 1.53
CA GLU A 93 2.45 19.66 2.24
C GLU A 93 3.59 20.26 1.39
N SER A 94 4.38 19.40 0.75
CA SER A 94 5.46 19.83 -0.14
C SER A 94 4.93 20.62 -1.33
N ARG A 95 3.84 20.16 -1.94
CA ARG A 95 3.17 20.85 -3.06
C ARG A 95 2.71 22.24 -2.64
N VAL A 96 2.03 22.36 -1.50
CA VAL A 96 1.59 23.66 -0.97
C VAL A 96 2.77 24.60 -0.72
N ARG A 97 3.89 24.07 -0.19
CA ARG A 97 5.12 24.87 0.00
C ARG A 97 5.69 25.35 -1.33
N VAL A 98 5.79 24.48 -2.34
CA VAL A 98 6.26 24.86 -3.67
C VAL A 98 5.38 25.95 -4.27
N GLU A 99 4.06 25.75 -4.27
CA GLU A 99 3.11 26.75 -4.77
C GLU A 99 3.25 28.10 -4.07
N ARG A 100 3.45 28.11 -2.75
CA ARG A 100 3.73 29.34 -1.98
C ARG A 100 5.03 30.00 -2.44
N THR A 101 6.12 29.24 -2.51
CA THR A 101 7.42 29.79 -2.91
C THR A 101 7.43 30.35 -4.33
N VAL A 102 6.68 29.73 -5.26
CA VAL A 102 6.53 30.23 -6.62
C VAL A 102 5.83 31.59 -6.61
N ARG A 103 4.70 31.72 -5.91
CA ARG A 103 3.98 33.00 -5.78
C ARG A 103 4.84 34.09 -5.15
N GLU A 104 5.58 33.76 -4.09
CA GLU A 104 6.49 34.70 -3.44
C GLU A 104 7.59 35.18 -4.39
N ARG A 105 8.14 34.28 -5.22
CA ARG A 105 9.12 34.67 -6.24
C ARG A 105 8.52 35.56 -7.31
N ASP A 106 7.33 35.25 -7.80
CA ASP A 106 6.66 36.04 -8.83
C ASP A 106 6.34 37.44 -8.32
N ASN A 107 5.87 37.56 -7.08
CA ASN A 107 5.63 38.84 -6.42
C ASN A 107 6.93 39.64 -6.26
N ALA A 108 7.98 39.01 -5.72
CA ALA A 108 9.28 39.66 -5.55
C ALA A 108 9.90 40.11 -6.89
N GLN A 109 9.67 39.36 -7.96
CA GLN A 109 10.10 39.76 -9.30
C GLN A 109 9.33 40.99 -9.79
N GLY A 110 8.00 41.00 -9.62
CA GLY A 110 7.18 42.17 -9.96
C GLY A 110 7.57 43.43 -9.18
N GLU A 111 7.83 43.30 -7.88
CA GLU A 111 8.32 44.41 -7.05
C GLU A 111 9.68 44.94 -7.54
N ARG A 112 10.61 44.04 -7.90
CA ARG A 112 11.92 44.42 -8.46
C ARG A 112 11.77 45.17 -9.78
N ASP A 113 10.92 44.69 -10.67
CA ASP A 113 10.70 45.32 -11.97
C ASP A 113 10.12 46.74 -11.81
N LEU A 114 9.15 46.91 -10.91
CA LEU A 114 8.59 48.22 -10.56
C LEU A 114 9.65 49.16 -9.96
N ALA A 115 10.50 48.67 -9.05
CA ALA A 115 11.58 49.46 -8.46
C ALA A 115 12.59 49.92 -9.51
N ILE A 116 12.94 49.05 -10.46
CA ILE A 116 13.84 49.38 -11.59
C ILE A 116 13.20 50.46 -12.49
N LEU A 117 11.91 50.34 -12.80
CA LEU A 117 11.19 51.34 -13.59
C LEU A 117 11.14 52.71 -12.89
N ALA A 118 10.83 52.73 -11.59
CA ALA A 118 10.81 53.95 -10.79
C ALA A 118 12.19 54.63 -10.79
N TYR A 119 13.26 53.88 -10.50
CA TYR A 119 14.63 54.37 -10.54
C TYR A 119 15.03 54.95 -11.90
N ASN A 120 14.71 54.23 -12.99
CA ASN A 120 15.03 54.70 -14.34
C ASN A 120 14.27 55.99 -14.69
N ASN A 121 13.02 56.12 -14.25
CA ASN A 121 12.24 57.33 -14.45
C ASN A 121 12.82 58.52 -13.66
N GLU A 122 13.12 58.33 -12.36
CA GLU A 122 13.77 59.34 -11.53
C GLU A 122 15.10 59.80 -12.13
N LYS A 123 15.92 58.86 -12.62
CA LYS A 123 17.18 59.17 -13.31
C LYS A 123 16.95 60.00 -14.57
N LYS A 124 15.95 59.65 -15.38
CA LYS A 124 15.59 60.38 -16.60
C LYS A 124 15.13 61.80 -16.28
N GLU A 125 14.26 61.96 -15.29
CA GLU A 125 13.79 63.27 -14.82
C GLU A 125 14.95 64.10 -14.27
N SER A 126 15.82 63.51 -13.45
CA SER A 126 17.03 64.18 -12.93
C SER A 126 17.93 64.67 -14.05
N CYS A 127 18.18 63.86 -15.09
CA CYS A 127 18.95 64.28 -16.26
C CYS A 127 18.26 65.44 -17.00
N HIS A 128 16.94 65.36 -17.19
CA HIS A 128 16.18 66.42 -17.86
C HIS A 128 16.28 67.75 -17.11
N TRP A 129 16.11 67.74 -15.79
CA TRP A 129 16.28 68.93 -14.95
C TRP A 129 17.70 69.49 -15.03
N HIS A 130 18.73 68.64 -14.96
CA HIS A 130 20.12 69.08 -15.06
C HIS A 130 20.42 69.82 -16.37
N PHE A 131 19.99 69.26 -17.51
CA PHE A 131 20.15 69.93 -18.81
C PHE A 131 19.31 71.21 -18.91
N SER A 132 18.09 71.24 -18.34
CA SER A 132 17.26 72.45 -18.33
C SER A 132 17.90 73.59 -17.53
N TYR A 133 18.49 73.28 -16.37
CA TYR A 133 19.23 74.28 -15.58
C TYR A 133 20.47 74.79 -16.34
N GLN A 134 21.27 73.91 -16.94
CA GLN A 134 22.43 74.31 -17.73
C GLN A 134 22.07 75.21 -18.93
N ASP A 135 21.00 74.90 -19.64
CA ASP A 135 20.55 75.71 -20.79
C ASP A 135 20.07 77.10 -20.35
N LYS A 136 19.34 77.18 -19.23
CA LYS A 136 18.95 78.45 -18.63
C LYS A 136 20.16 79.27 -18.17
N ASP A 137 21.11 78.66 -17.49
CA ASP A 137 22.34 79.33 -17.03
C ASP A 137 23.17 79.82 -18.22
N ARG A 138 23.26 79.03 -19.30
CA ARG A 138 23.92 79.43 -20.55
C ARG A 138 23.24 80.64 -21.18
N ARG A 139 21.92 80.61 -21.34
CA ARG A 139 21.15 81.74 -21.90
C ARG A 139 21.28 83.01 -21.08
N VAL A 140 21.29 82.90 -19.75
CA VAL A 140 21.51 84.05 -18.86
C VAL A 140 22.92 84.63 -19.07
N ASN A 141 23.95 83.78 -19.16
CA ASN A 141 25.32 84.23 -19.42
C ASN A 141 25.49 84.89 -20.81
N GLU A 142 24.86 84.34 -21.86
CA GLU A 142 24.86 84.93 -23.20
C GLU A 142 24.20 86.33 -23.20
N LEU A 143 23.03 86.47 -22.56
CA LEU A 143 22.37 87.77 -22.41
C LEU A 143 23.22 88.77 -21.62
N LEU A 144 23.87 88.35 -20.54
CA LEU A 144 24.77 89.23 -19.79
C LEU A 144 25.97 89.66 -20.63
N GLN A 145 26.56 88.77 -21.43
CA GLN A 145 27.62 89.15 -22.37
C GLN A 145 27.14 90.15 -23.42
N GLU A 146 25.95 89.97 -24.01
CA GLU A 146 25.38 90.94 -24.96
C GLU A 146 25.10 92.30 -24.31
N TYR A 147 24.62 92.32 -23.06
CA TYR A 147 24.31 93.56 -22.33
C TYR A 147 25.55 94.32 -21.85
N PHE A 148 26.68 93.64 -21.62
CA PHE A 148 27.92 94.25 -21.09
C PHE A 148 29.05 94.38 -22.14
N ALA A 149 28.82 94.04 -23.41
CA ALA A 149 29.80 94.14 -24.50
C ALA A 149 29.79 95.49 -25.25
N PHE A 150 29.74 96.61 -24.52
CA PHE A 150 30.03 97.96 -25.03
C PHE A 150 31.45 98.42 -24.65
#